data_AF-A0A8J5JWN0-F1
#
_entry.id   AF-A0A8J5JWN0-F1
#
_cell.length_a   1.000
_cell.length_b   1.000
_cell.length_c   1.000
_cell.angle_alpha   90.00
_cell.angle_beta   90.00
_cell.angle_gamma   90.00
#
_symmetry.space_group_name_H-M   'P 1'
#
loop_
_entity.id
_entity.type
_entity.pdbx_description
1 polymer ?
#
loop_
_entity_poly.entity_id
_entity_poly.type
_entity_poly.pdbx_seq_one_letter_code
_entity_poly.pdbx_strand_id
1 'polypeptide(L)'
;MRFLNTYGGGTGGVVSNFALLDQIAALNWVSENIQQFNGDPKRVTLFGRDTGAACISYLMESPIVPQDLFHRVVMVSGWSGCPWSRVSAPLSVTLRLAVAAGCPVPDDPAAAHPRTVSCLRSAPLEPLMSAARQVESPAFMPAWGPSEDGVVVAGGRRRASLGHRQVQVMIGFTPWEAWAWLGESLVTKGVNDITFERVARTWVRNTRHHHLREVLAAALQEYTDWTAVKPSPEVRRNLLFHLLGDAGMVAPLHQAADALAHHNKVFMFLCDLASRVPGQIQAPGWELGLIWGTGLSDVTRSAGAPSPPIRPPALTQLSEDVITLLTNFAKSGDPNLPRESPSPGFAAVAWPRYKPETRQYLRIGVPPTVGSQYRAHQLALWSWLVPELEAAGKSYPPDPNSWEVSTDPNLFYGVEGSDMPRVGSMMSLGGLGGSYGGPPDCVKASYEKLHLTADEIQHLTRQVL
;
A
#
# COMPACT_ATOMS: atom_id res chain seq x y z
N MET A 1 -8.35 14.86 4.70
CA MET A 1 -7.51 15.76 5.54
C MET A 1 -7.22 15.24 6.95
N ARG A 2 -7.32 13.94 7.20
CA ARG A 2 -7.09 13.38 8.55
C ARG A 2 -5.61 13.02 8.84
N PHE A 3 -4.70 13.56 8.05
CA PHE A 3 -3.25 13.35 8.16
C PHE A 3 -2.47 14.68 8.13
N LEU A 4 -3.16 15.80 8.35
CA LEU A 4 -2.53 17.12 8.34
C LEU A 4 -1.56 17.26 9.51
N ASN A 5 -0.29 17.50 9.19
CA ASN A 5 0.72 17.83 10.18
C ASN A 5 1.18 19.27 9.94
N THR A 6 0.95 20.10 10.94
CA THR A 6 1.21 21.54 10.90
C THR A 6 2.49 21.91 11.65
N TYR A 7 3.27 20.90 12.03
CA TYR A 7 4.43 21.05 12.88
C TYR A 7 5.72 20.76 12.08
N GLY A 8 6.63 21.74 12.06
CA GLY A 8 7.89 21.68 11.31
C GLY A 8 9.11 21.21 12.10
N GLY A 9 8.98 21.01 13.41
CA GLY A 9 10.09 20.71 14.31
C GLY A 9 9.90 19.40 15.07
N GLY A 10 10.97 18.81 15.58
CA GLY A 10 10.91 17.55 16.30
C GLY A 10 10.14 17.60 17.63
N THR A 11 9.70 16.42 18.08
CA THR A 11 9.35 16.04 19.47
C THR A 11 8.18 16.73 20.18
N GLY A 12 7.45 17.65 19.55
CA GLY A 12 6.35 18.39 20.19
C GLY A 12 5.09 17.57 20.55
N GLY A 13 5.00 16.29 20.19
CA GLY A 13 3.86 15.43 20.57
C GLY A 13 2.51 15.89 20.01
N VAL A 14 2.50 16.65 18.91
CA VAL A 14 1.27 17.18 18.31
C VAL A 14 0.63 16.10 17.44
N VAL A 15 -0.46 15.52 17.95
CA VAL A 15 -1.28 14.53 17.27
C VAL A 15 -1.69 15.02 15.88
N SER A 16 -1.26 14.30 14.84
CA SER A 16 -1.49 14.67 13.43
C SER A 16 -2.09 13.54 12.60
N ASN A 17 -1.98 12.29 13.06
CA ASN A 17 -2.47 11.10 12.36
C ASN A 17 -3.92 10.74 12.72
N PHE A 18 -4.85 11.68 12.54
CA PHE A 18 -6.27 11.49 12.89
C PHE A 18 -6.91 10.26 12.23
N ALA A 19 -6.54 9.91 10.99
CA ALA A 19 -7.07 8.72 10.33
C ALA A 19 -6.64 7.41 11.00
N LEU A 20 -5.41 7.35 11.56
CA LEU A 20 -5.00 6.21 12.38
C LEU A 20 -5.74 6.21 13.72
N LEU A 21 -5.98 7.38 14.32
CA LEU A 21 -6.81 7.47 15.53
C LEU A 21 -8.25 7.01 15.30
N ASP A 22 -8.83 7.29 14.14
CA ASP A 22 -10.16 6.79 13.79
C ASP A 22 -10.18 5.27 13.71
N GLN A 23 -9.14 4.67 13.13
CA GLN A 23 -9.00 3.21 13.09
C GLN A 23 -8.83 2.64 14.50
N ILE A 24 -8.06 3.29 15.37
CA ILE A 24 -7.92 2.89 16.78
C ILE A 24 -9.26 2.99 17.52
N ALA A 25 -10.02 4.07 17.31
CA ALA A 25 -11.36 4.23 17.89
C ALA A 25 -12.32 3.14 17.39
N ALA A 26 -12.29 2.81 16.10
CA ALA A 26 -13.08 1.71 15.54
C ALA A 26 -12.67 0.35 16.15
N LEU A 27 -11.38 0.10 16.38
CA LEU A 27 -10.92 -1.13 17.02
C LEU A 27 -11.34 -1.24 18.50
N ASN A 28 -11.32 -0.13 19.24
CA ASN A 28 -11.90 -0.11 20.59
C ASN A 28 -13.39 -0.43 20.55
N TRP A 29 -14.15 0.17 19.62
CA TRP A 29 -15.56 -0.15 19.45
C TRP A 29 -15.79 -1.63 19.14
N VAL A 30 -15.00 -2.22 18.24
CA VAL A 30 -15.07 -3.66 17.95
C VAL A 30 -14.79 -4.48 19.20
N SER A 31 -13.72 -4.17 19.94
CA SER A 31 -13.37 -4.87 21.17
C SER A 31 -14.52 -4.85 22.19
N GLU A 32 -15.20 -3.72 22.34
CA GLU A 32 -16.27 -3.52 23.31
C GLU A 32 -17.63 -4.08 22.86
N ASN A 33 -17.90 -4.13 21.55
CA ASN A 33 -19.26 -4.37 21.03
C ASN A 33 -19.42 -5.64 20.19
N ILE A 34 -18.34 -6.20 19.63
CA ILE A 34 -18.46 -7.29 18.64
C ILE A 34 -19.12 -8.56 19.21
N GLN A 35 -19.05 -8.76 20.53
CA GLN A 35 -19.71 -9.88 21.19
C GLN A 35 -21.24 -9.84 21.03
N GLN A 36 -21.85 -8.66 20.92
CA GLN A 36 -23.29 -8.50 20.66
C GLN A 36 -23.69 -8.98 19.26
N PHE A 37 -22.73 -9.05 18.34
CA PHE A 37 -22.88 -9.56 16.98
C PHE A 37 -22.40 -11.01 16.85
N ASN A 38 -22.27 -11.74 17.97
CA ASN A 38 -21.71 -13.09 18.05
C ASN A 38 -20.24 -13.21 17.58
N GLY A 39 -19.51 -12.10 17.51
CA GLY A 39 -18.07 -12.13 17.26
C GLY A 39 -17.27 -12.32 18.55
N ASP A 40 -15.98 -12.63 18.39
CA ASP A 40 -15.08 -12.85 19.51
C ASP A 40 -14.00 -11.75 19.54
N PRO A 41 -14.00 -10.86 20.56
CA PRO A 41 -13.01 -9.79 20.65
C PRO A 41 -11.57 -10.32 20.81
N LYS A 42 -11.40 -11.58 21.26
CA LYS A 42 -10.09 -12.24 21.37
C LYS A 42 -9.59 -12.86 20.05
N ARG A 43 -10.38 -12.76 18.97
CA ARG A 43 -10.04 -13.31 17.65
C ARG A 43 -10.23 -12.28 16.53
N VAL A 44 -9.90 -11.02 16.81
CA VAL A 44 -9.89 -9.95 15.80
C VAL A 44 -8.67 -10.08 14.90
N THR A 45 -8.90 -10.15 13.59
CA THR A 45 -7.89 -10.18 12.53
C THR A 45 -8.02 -8.92 11.67
N LEU A 46 -6.95 -8.15 11.54
CA LEU A 46 -6.92 -7.01 10.62
C LEU A 46 -6.51 -7.48 9.23
N PHE A 47 -7.23 -7.04 8.21
CA PHE A 47 -6.89 -7.30 6.81
C PHE A 47 -6.79 -5.96 6.07
N GLY A 48 -5.71 -5.77 5.32
CA GLY A 48 -5.49 -4.55 4.55
C GLY A 48 -4.69 -4.82 3.27
N ARG A 49 -4.98 -4.02 2.25
CA ARG A 49 -4.18 -3.95 1.02
C ARG A 49 -3.58 -2.56 0.86
N ASP A 50 -2.38 -2.46 0.28
CA ASP A 50 -1.77 -1.19 -0.10
C ASP A 50 -1.67 -0.23 1.11
N THR A 51 -2.23 0.97 1.00
CA THR A 51 -2.30 1.94 2.11
C THR A 51 -2.98 1.39 3.36
N GLY A 52 -3.95 0.47 3.22
CA GLY A 52 -4.59 -0.22 4.34
C GLY A 52 -3.64 -1.19 5.05
N ALA A 53 -2.80 -1.90 4.31
CA ALA A 53 -1.76 -2.77 4.88
C ALA A 53 -0.68 -1.93 5.59
N ALA A 54 -0.29 -0.80 5.00
CA ALA A 54 0.59 0.16 5.66
C ALA A 54 -0.03 0.73 6.96
N CYS A 55 -1.34 1.02 6.98
CA CYS A 55 -2.02 1.44 8.21
C CYS A 55 -1.95 0.36 9.29
N ILE A 56 -2.20 -0.91 8.97
CA ILE A 56 -2.06 -2.03 9.91
C ILE A 56 -0.65 -2.08 10.50
N SER A 57 0.36 -1.92 9.65
CA SER A 57 1.76 -1.85 10.07
C SER A 57 2.00 -0.69 11.06
N TYR A 58 1.48 0.51 10.79
CA TYR A 58 1.54 1.61 11.76
C TYR A 58 0.81 1.30 13.07
N LEU A 59 -0.35 0.64 13.03
CA LEU A 59 -1.09 0.23 14.24
C LEU A 59 -0.34 -0.82 15.06
N MET A 60 0.43 -1.70 14.41
CA MET A 60 1.31 -2.67 15.08
C MET A 60 2.47 -1.98 15.80
N GLU A 61 3.02 -0.93 15.20
CA GLU A 61 4.17 -0.16 15.72
C GLU A 61 3.77 0.92 16.73
N SER A 62 2.50 1.33 16.73
CA SER A 62 2.03 2.47 17.51
C SER A 62 2.01 2.18 19.01
N PRO A 63 2.61 3.05 19.85
CA PRO A 63 2.69 2.83 21.30
C PRO A 63 1.36 3.05 22.03
N ILE A 64 0.40 3.72 21.39
CA ILE A 64 -0.91 4.03 22.00
C ILE A 64 -1.96 2.94 21.74
N VAL A 65 -1.64 1.94 20.92
CA VAL A 65 -2.57 0.86 20.59
C VAL A 65 -2.44 -0.25 21.64
N PRO A 66 -3.49 -0.55 22.42
CA PRO A 66 -3.49 -1.66 23.38
C PRO A 66 -3.19 -3.00 22.68
N GLN A 67 -2.51 -3.91 23.37
CA GLN A 67 -2.03 -5.17 22.79
C GLN A 67 -3.16 -6.12 22.35
N ASP A 68 -4.31 -6.03 23.00
CA ASP A 68 -5.47 -6.92 22.88
C ASP A 68 -6.52 -6.48 21.85
N LEU A 69 -6.37 -5.33 21.19
CA LEU A 69 -7.33 -4.87 20.17
C LEU A 69 -7.38 -5.76 18.91
N PHE A 70 -6.28 -6.45 18.60
CA PHE A 70 -6.20 -7.40 17.50
C PHE A 70 -5.08 -8.40 17.72
N HIS A 71 -5.23 -9.58 17.14
CA HIS A 71 -4.40 -10.75 17.43
C HIS A 71 -3.67 -11.25 16.18
N ARG A 72 -4.18 -10.89 15.01
CA ARG A 72 -3.68 -11.34 13.71
C ARG A 72 -3.76 -10.22 12.70
N VAL A 73 -2.87 -10.27 11.73
CA VAL A 73 -2.82 -9.30 10.64
C VAL A 73 -2.58 -9.99 9.32
N VAL A 74 -3.24 -9.50 8.27
CA VAL A 74 -3.02 -9.87 6.89
C VAL A 74 -2.69 -8.59 6.13
N MET A 75 -1.45 -8.48 5.67
CA MET A 75 -0.94 -7.32 4.95
C MET A 75 -0.64 -7.73 3.51
N VAL A 76 -1.43 -7.23 2.57
CA VAL A 76 -1.26 -7.54 1.14
C VAL A 76 -0.72 -6.33 0.42
N SER A 77 0.43 -6.48 -0.24
CA SER A 77 1.04 -5.42 -1.05
C SER A 77 1.10 -4.09 -0.27
N GLY A 78 1.67 -4.06 0.93
CA GLY A 78 1.88 -2.80 1.67
C GLY A 78 2.43 -2.96 3.09
N TRP A 79 3.24 -1.98 3.51
CA TRP A 79 3.95 -1.94 4.79
C TRP A 79 4.40 -0.51 5.13
N SER A 80 4.60 -0.16 6.41
CA SER A 80 5.06 1.20 6.83
C SER A 80 6.48 1.54 6.34
N GLY A 81 7.27 0.54 5.96
CA GLY A 81 8.62 0.70 5.43
C GLY A 81 8.65 1.05 3.94
N CYS A 82 7.52 0.98 3.24
CA CYS A 82 7.44 1.37 1.84
C CYS A 82 7.63 2.89 1.69
N PRO A 83 8.39 3.40 0.69
CA PRO A 83 8.64 4.83 0.53
C PRO A 83 7.37 5.68 0.40
N TRP A 84 6.33 5.13 -0.24
CA TRP A 84 5.06 5.81 -0.48
C TRP A 84 4.10 5.78 0.74
N SER A 85 4.46 5.07 1.82
CA SER A 85 3.57 4.87 2.98
C SER A 85 3.62 6.02 4.00
N ARG A 86 4.57 6.95 3.85
CA ARG A 86 4.82 8.06 4.78
C ARG A 86 5.03 9.36 4.00
N VAL A 87 4.51 10.46 4.52
CA VAL A 87 4.80 11.79 3.97
C VAL A 87 6.16 12.27 4.46
N SER A 88 7.09 12.56 3.54
CA SER A 88 8.45 12.99 3.88
C SER A 88 8.54 14.42 4.43
N ALA A 89 7.70 15.33 3.95
CA ALA A 89 7.73 16.76 4.31
C ALA A 89 6.31 17.28 4.61
N PRO A 90 5.68 16.82 5.71
CA PRO A 90 4.25 17.03 5.90
C PRO A 90 3.89 18.49 6.24
N LEU A 91 4.81 19.25 6.85
CA LEU A 91 4.66 20.71 7.00
C LEU A 91 4.60 21.40 5.63
N SER A 92 5.53 21.09 4.72
CA SER A 92 5.60 21.71 3.40
C SER A 92 4.31 21.49 2.61
N VAL A 93 3.75 20.27 2.66
CA VAL A 93 2.45 19.95 2.06
C VAL A 93 1.33 20.77 2.70
N THR A 94 1.29 20.86 4.03
CA THR A 94 0.27 21.61 4.75
C THR A 94 0.30 23.10 4.43
N LEU A 95 1.48 23.69 4.28
CA LEU A 95 1.63 25.09 3.87
C LEU A 95 1.18 25.31 2.43
N ARG A 96 1.51 24.41 1.50
CA ARG A 96 0.98 24.46 0.13
C ARG A 96 -0.55 24.40 0.10
N LEU A 97 -1.14 23.55 0.94
CA LEU A 97 -2.60 23.52 1.09
C LEU A 97 -3.15 24.83 1.64
N ALA A 98 -2.52 25.41 2.66
CA ALA A 98 -2.95 26.68 3.22
C ALA A 98 -2.96 27.78 2.14
N VAL A 99 -1.91 27.87 1.33
CA VAL A 99 -1.85 28.80 0.19
C VAL A 99 -2.98 28.52 -0.80
N ALA A 100 -3.17 27.26 -1.22
CA ALA A 100 -4.21 26.87 -2.17
C ALA A 100 -5.64 27.12 -1.65
N ALA A 101 -5.84 27.03 -0.33
CA ALA A 101 -7.12 27.29 0.33
C ALA A 101 -7.33 28.78 0.69
N GLY A 102 -6.38 29.67 0.38
CA GLY A 102 -6.44 31.09 0.74
C GLY A 102 -6.27 31.37 2.25
N CYS A 103 -5.64 30.45 2.99
CA CYS A 103 -5.38 30.59 4.41
C CYS A 103 -4.04 31.26 4.71
N PRO A 104 -3.91 32.00 5.83
CA PRO A 104 -2.68 32.67 6.20
C PRO A 104 -1.57 31.66 6.51
N VAL A 105 -0.36 31.96 6.08
CA VAL A 105 0.87 31.20 6.35
C VAL A 105 1.81 32.10 7.16
N PRO A 106 2.48 31.61 8.22
CA PRO A 106 3.41 32.43 8.99
C PRO A 106 4.70 32.69 8.21
N ASP A 107 5.37 33.79 8.56
CA ASP A 107 6.66 34.16 8.00
C ASP A 107 7.78 33.19 8.40
N ASP A 108 7.67 32.60 9.60
CA ASP A 108 8.53 31.51 10.07
C ASP A 108 7.78 30.17 9.97
N PRO A 109 8.14 29.30 9.00
CA PRO A 109 7.58 27.95 8.87
C PRO A 109 7.90 27.02 10.06
N ALA A 110 8.86 27.35 10.91
CA ALA A 110 9.19 26.55 12.09
C ALA A 110 8.31 26.89 13.31
N ALA A 111 7.59 28.02 13.28
CA ALA A 111 6.73 28.46 14.36
C ALA A 111 5.42 27.65 14.46
N ALA A 112 4.67 27.81 15.55
CA ALA A 112 3.33 27.25 15.65
C ALA A 112 2.37 27.94 14.66
N HIS A 113 1.44 27.18 14.07
CA HIS A 113 0.55 27.64 13.00
C HIS A 113 -0.94 27.80 13.42
N PRO A 114 -1.30 28.41 14.57
CA PRO A 114 -2.68 28.36 15.06
C PRO A 114 -3.67 29.08 14.13
N ARG A 115 -3.26 30.18 13.50
CA ARG A 115 -4.10 30.93 12.55
C ARG A 115 -4.36 30.14 11.27
N THR A 116 -3.32 29.52 10.72
CA THR A 116 -3.42 28.64 9.54
C THR A 116 -4.36 27.47 9.82
N VAL A 117 -4.18 26.80 10.96
CA VAL A 117 -5.01 25.66 11.37
C VAL A 117 -6.46 26.07 11.59
N SER A 118 -6.69 27.21 12.25
CA SER A 118 -8.05 27.72 12.46
C SER A 118 -8.73 28.02 11.13
N CYS A 119 -8.04 28.67 10.20
CA CYS A 119 -8.59 28.95 8.87
C CYS A 119 -8.93 27.66 8.10
N LEU A 120 -8.01 26.69 8.08
CA LEU A 120 -8.24 25.40 7.42
C LEU A 120 -9.42 24.62 8.02
N ARG A 121 -9.63 24.73 9.34
CA ARG A 121 -10.80 24.12 10.02
C ARG A 121 -12.11 24.81 9.70
N SER A 122 -12.08 26.14 9.48
CA SER A 122 -13.26 26.93 9.11
C SER A 122 -13.60 26.84 7.63
N ALA A 123 -12.68 26.37 6.78
CA ALA A 123 -12.89 26.24 5.36
C ALA A 123 -13.97 25.17 5.05
N PRO A 124 -14.92 25.43 4.15
CA PRO A 124 -15.89 24.42 3.73
C PRO A 124 -15.20 23.23 3.05
N LEU A 125 -15.74 22.02 3.25
CA LEU A 125 -15.10 20.78 2.85
C LEU A 125 -14.79 20.72 1.34
N GLU A 126 -15.74 21.09 0.48
CA GLU A 126 -15.57 21.00 -0.98
C GLU A 126 -14.45 21.90 -1.52
N PRO A 127 -14.41 23.23 -1.23
CA PRO A 127 -13.26 24.08 -1.56
C PRO A 127 -11.94 23.54 -1.02
N LEU A 128 -11.95 23.04 0.20
CA LEU A 128 -10.78 22.53 0.88
C LEU A 128 -10.25 21.23 0.22
N MET A 129 -11.14 20.35 -0.22
CA MET A 129 -10.81 19.16 -1.00
C MET A 129 -10.31 19.52 -2.41
N SER A 130 -10.90 20.54 -3.04
CA SER A 130 -10.41 21.07 -4.33
C SER A 130 -8.99 21.60 -4.20
N ALA A 131 -8.71 22.42 -3.19
CA ALA A 131 -7.37 22.91 -2.87
C ALA A 131 -6.39 21.75 -2.63
N ALA A 132 -6.81 20.71 -1.89
CA ALA A 132 -5.98 19.53 -1.63
C ALA A 132 -5.59 18.75 -2.89
N ARG A 133 -6.44 18.73 -3.92
CA ARG A 133 -6.13 18.08 -5.22
C ARG A 133 -5.10 18.86 -6.03
N GLN A 134 -4.98 20.17 -5.79
CA GLN A 134 -3.99 21.03 -6.44
C GLN A 134 -2.60 20.94 -5.79
N VAL A 135 -2.51 20.41 -4.57
CA VAL A 135 -1.23 20.24 -3.90
C VAL A 135 -0.42 19.14 -4.58
N GLU A 136 0.68 19.54 -5.22
CA GLU A 136 1.58 18.60 -5.87
C GLU A 136 2.53 17.93 -4.86
N SER A 137 2.81 16.66 -5.12
CA SER A 137 3.84 15.87 -4.44
C SER A 137 4.84 15.33 -5.46
N PRO A 138 6.10 15.07 -5.03
CA PRO A 138 7.06 14.38 -5.87
C PRO A 138 6.49 13.06 -6.38
N ALA A 139 6.82 12.68 -7.62
CA ALA A 139 6.43 11.40 -8.18
C ALA A 139 6.79 10.24 -7.24
N PHE A 140 5.88 9.26 -7.13
CA PHE A 140 5.97 8.11 -6.22
C PHE A 140 5.90 8.42 -4.73
N MET A 141 5.74 9.68 -4.33
CA MET A 141 5.60 10.08 -2.93
C MET A 141 4.18 10.56 -2.62
N PRO A 142 3.61 10.23 -1.45
CA PRO A 142 2.29 10.67 -1.07
C PRO A 142 2.31 12.17 -0.75
N ALA A 143 1.30 12.89 -1.24
CA ALA A 143 1.00 14.22 -0.71
C ALA A 143 0.43 14.11 0.72
N TRP A 144 -0.45 13.12 0.93
CA TRP A 144 -1.20 12.94 2.17
C TRP A 144 -0.94 11.53 2.72
N GLY A 145 -0.75 11.42 4.03
CA GLY A 145 -0.54 10.12 4.66
C GLY A 145 0.13 10.24 6.02
N PRO A 146 0.42 9.09 6.66
CA PRO A 146 1.05 9.05 7.97
C PRO A 146 2.34 9.88 8.03
N SER A 147 2.56 10.53 9.18
CA SER A 147 3.77 11.28 9.49
C SER A 147 4.22 11.03 10.92
N GLU A 148 5.51 11.20 11.22
CA GLU A 148 6.02 11.07 12.58
C GLU A 148 5.49 12.19 13.47
N ASP A 149 4.58 11.87 14.38
CA ASP A 149 4.02 12.81 15.35
C ASP A 149 4.50 12.55 16.79
N GLY A 150 5.22 11.45 17.01
CA GLY A 150 5.74 11.05 18.31
C GLY A 150 4.68 10.50 19.27
N VAL A 151 3.42 10.45 18.85
CA VAL A 151 2.29 9.93 19.64
C VAL A 151 1.74 8.66 19.02
N VAL A 152 1.17 8.78 17.82
CA VAL A 152 0.60 7.64 17.07
C VAL A 152 1.70 6.92 16.30
N VAL A 153 2.53 7.67 15.58
CA VAL A 153 3.66 7.14 14.82
C VAL A 153 4.93 7.60 15.51
N ALA A 154 5.65 6.64 16.08
CA ALA A 154 6.88 6.92 16.81
C ALA A 154 8.00 7.39 15.86
N GLY A 155 8.83 8.32 16.32
CA GLY A 155 9.98 8.81 15.55
C GLY A 155 11.11 7.78 15.40
N GLY A 156 12.02 8.03 14.46
CA GLY A 156 13.03 7.07 13.98
C GLY A 156 13.87 6.29 15.01
N ARG A 157 14.05 6.76 16.27
CA ARG A 157 14.79 6.01 17.31
C ARG A 157 13.94 4.94 18.03
N ARG A 158 12.61 4.99 17.95
CA ARG A 158 11.69 4.01 18.56
C ARG A 158 11.17 2.96 17.58
N ARG A 159 11.51 3.07 16.29
CA ARG A 159 11.18 2.07 15.25
C ARG A 159 11.84 0.70 15.46
N ALA A 160 12.79 0.62 16.40
CA ALA A 160 13.44 -0.61 16.84
C ALA A 160 12.51 -1.57 17.62
N SER A 161 11.25 -1.21 17.89
CA SER A 161 10.28 -2.09 18.54
C SER A 161 9.52 -3.03 17.59
N LEU A 162 9.95 -3.11 16.32
CA LEU A 162 9.38 -4.04 15.33
C LEU A 162 9.46 -5.48 15.84
N GLY A 163 8.30 -6.08 16.10
CA GLY A 163 8.17 -7.45 16.59
C GLY A 163 7.89 -7.63 18.08
N HIS A 164 7.88 -6.56 18.90
CA HIS A 164 7.51 -6.70 20.32
C HIS A 164 6.04 -7.07 20.53
N ARG A 165 5.16 -6.70 19.59
CA ARG A 165 3.76 -7.11 19.63
C ARG A 165 3.64 -8.53 19.11
N GLN A 166 3.16 -9.43 19.97
CA GLN A 166 2.93 -10.83 19.61
C GLN A 166 1.62 -10.97 18.84
N VAL A 167 1.71 -11.02 17.52
CA VAL A 167 0.57 -11.24 16.60
C VAL A 167 0.94 -12.27 15.54
N GLN A 168 -0.02 -13.03 15.03
CA GLN A 168 0.25 -13.84 13.84
C GLN A 168 0.13 -12.96 12.59
N VAL A 169 1.03 -13.16 11.64
CA VAL A 169 1.18 -12.28 10.47
C VAL A 169 1.07 -13.10 9.19
N MET A 170 0.27 -12.62 8.25
CA MET A 170 0.30 -13.07 6.86
C MET A 170 0.69 -11.90 5.96
N ILE A 171 1.63 -12.13 5.05
CA ILE A 171 2.14 -11.12 4.10
C ILE A 171 1.91 -11.63 2.67
N GLY A 172 1.21 -10.84 1.87
CA GLY A 172 0.93 -11.13 0.47
C GLY A 172 1.56 -10.11 -0.47
N PHE A 173 1.91 -10.54 -1.68
CA PHE A 173 2.34 -9.64 -2.75
C PHE A 173 2.08 -10.25 -4.13
N THR A 174 2.29 -9.47 -5.18
CA THR A 174 2.08 -9.84 -6.58
C THR A 174 3.39 -9.65 -7.37
N PRO A 175 3.57 -10.30 -8.53
CA PRO A 175 4.77 -10.09 -9.34
C PRO A 175 4.80 -8.73 -10.05
N TRP A 176 3.67 -8.01 -10.11
CA TRP A 176 3.47 -6.80 -10.92
C TRP A 176 3.07 -5.58 -10.08
N GLU A 177 3.62 -5.42 -8.88
CA GLU A 177 3.21 -4.38 -7.92
C GLU A 177 3.14 -2.95 -8.49
N ALA A 178 4.10 -2.57 -9.33
CA ALA A 178 4.18 -1.22 -9.88
C ALA A 178 3.38 -0.99 -11.16
N TRP A 179 2.55 -1.94 -11.57
CA TRP A 179 1.69 -1.77 -12.76
C TRP A 179 0.80 -0.53 -12.65
N ALA A 180 0.18 -0.32 -11.48
CA ALA A 180 -0.69 0.83 -11.22
C ALA A 180 0.10 2.14 -11.01
N TRP A 181 1.43 2.10 -11.10
CA TRP A 181 2.31 3.24 -10.83
C TRP A 181 2.81 3.92 -12.11
N LEU A 182 2.43 3.43 -13.29
CA LEU A 182 2.72 4.08 -14.57
C LEU A 182 1.41 4.46 -15.27
N GLY A 183 1.44 5.51 -16.09
CA GLY A 183 0.27 5.92 -16.88
C GLY A 183 -0.07 4.93 -17.98
N GLU A 184 -1.33 4.95 -18.41
CA GLU A 184 -1.89 3.98 -19.36
C GLU A 184 -1.10 3.87 -20.68
N SER A 185 -0.54 4.98 -21.16
CA SER A 185 0.26 5.00 -22.40
C SER A 185 1.53 4.13 -22.27
N LEU A 186 2.26 4.24 -21.16
CA LEU A 186 3.48 3.47 -20.89
C LEU A 186 3.16 2.00 -20.65
N VAL A 187 2.01 1.77 -20.02
CA VAL A 187 1.48 0.43 -19.76
C VAL A 187 1.13 -0.29 -21.06
N THR A 188 0.48 0.39 -22.02
CA THR A 188 -0.02 -0.21 -23.26
C THR A 188 1.00 -0.25 -24.39
N LYS A 189 1.74 0.86 -24.61
CA LYS A 189 2.67 1.02 -25.74
C LYS A 189 4.09 0.52 -25.47
N GLY A 190 4.39 0.17 -24.22
CA GLY A 190 5.74 -0.18 -23.79
C GLY A 190 6.62 1.05 -23.54
N VAL A 191 7.90 0.81 -23.23
CA VAL A 191 8.83 1.83 -22.75
C VAL A 191 10.11 1.81 -23.59
N ASN A 192 10.59 2.98 -24.02
CA ASN A 192 11.89 3.13 -24.69
C ASN A 192 13.02 3.38 -23.67
N ASP A 193 14.29 3.31 -24.09
CA ASP A 193 15.45 3.45 -23.19
C ASP A 193 15.46 4.78 -22.41
N ILE A 194 15.13 5.88 -23.09
CA ILE A 194 15.11 7.22 -22.51
C ILE A 194 14.06 7.32 -21.40
N THR A 195 12.85 6.83 -21.66
CA THR A 195 11.76 6.85 -20.68
C THR A 195 12.06 5.92 -19.52
N PHE A 196 12.63 4.74 -19.77
CA PHE A 196 13.02 3.80 -18.72
C PHE A 196 14.01 4.44 -17.74
N GLU A 197 15.12 4.99 -18.26
CA GLU A 197 16.13 5.63 -17.44
C GLU A 197 15.58 6.85 -16.70
N ARG A 198 14.74 7.66 -17.35
CA ARG A 198 14.11 8.83 -16.73
C ARG A 198 13.22 8.46 -15.56
N VAL A 199 12.40 7.41 -15.70
CA VAL A 199 11.53 6.94 -14.62
C VAL A 199 12.36 6.37 -13.47
N ALA A 200 13.36 5.52 -13.77
CA ALA A 200 14.26 4.96 -12.76
C ALA A 200 15.02 6.06 -11.99
N ARG A 201 15.55 7.06 -12.70
CA ARG A 201 16.21 8.23 -12.11
C ARG A 201 15.28 9.02 -11.20
N THR A 202 14.03 9.23 -11.63
CA THR A 202 13.01 9.93 -10.84
C THR A 202 12.70 9.18 -9.55
N TRP A 203 12.54 7.86 -9.64
CA TRP A 203 12.33 7.00 -8.48
C TRP A 203 13.49 7.11 -7.48
N VAL A 204 14.74 6.95 -7.94
CA VAL A 204 15.92 7.01 -7.07
C VAL A 204 16.04 8.38 -6.40
N ARG A 205 15.87 9.47 -7.16
CA ARG A 205 15.94 10.84 -6.64
C ARG A 205 14.92 11.11 -5.53
N ASN A 206 13.69 10.62 -5.69
CA ASN A 206 12.60 10.94 -4.78
C ASN A 206 12.55 10.02 -3.55
N THR A 207 13.15 8.83 -3.64
CA THR A 207 13.08 7.80 -2.58
C THR A 207 14.37 7.62 -1.79
N ARG A 208 15.51 8.12 -2.29
CA ARG A 208 16.84 7.94 -1.70
C ARG A 208 17.50 9.27 -1.38
N HIS A 209 18.47 9.25 -0.47
CA HIS A 209 19.10 10.48 0.03
C HIS A 209 20.58 10.64 -0.34
N HIS A 210 21.32 9.53 -0.50
CA HIS A 210 22.76 9.57 -0.75
C HIS A 210 23.14 8.62 -1.89
N HIS A 211 24.30 8.85 -2.52
CA HIS A 211 24.86 8.01 -3.58
C HIS A 211 23.88 7.71 -4.73
N LEU A 212 23.13 8.74 -5.13
CA LEU A 212 22.04 8.59 -6.11
C LEU A 212 22.53 8.10 -7.47
N ARG A 213 23.77 8.43 -7.86
CA ARG A 213 24.35 8.02 -9.14
C ARG A 213 24.69 6.54 -9.14
N GLU A 214 25.30 6.07 -8.06
CA GLU A 214 25.71 4.69 -7.84
C GLU A 214 24.47 3.80 -7.73
N VAL A 215 23.47 4.23 -6.96
CA VAL A 215 22.19 3.52 -6.82
C VAL A 215 21.48 3.43 -8.18
N LEU A 216 21.42 4.52 -8.95
CA LEU A 216 20.84 4.49 -10.29
C LEU A 216 21.60 3.55 -11.22
N ALA A 217 22.93 3.64 -11.26
CA ALA A 217 23.75 2.76 -12.10
C ALA A 217 23.55 1.28 -11.75
N ALA A 218 23.54 0.93 -10.46
CA ALA A 218 23.28 -0.43 -10.00
C ALA A 218 21.87 -0.92 -10.37
N ALA A 219 20.85 -0.06 -10.24
CA ALA A 219 19.48 -0.39 -10.63
C ALA A 219 19.35 -0.58 -12.15
N LEU A 220 19.95 0.28 -12.97
CA LEU A 220 19.96 0.10 -14.43
C LEU A 220 20.71 -1.18 -14.83
N GLN A 221 21.81 -1.49 -14.14
CA GLN A 221 22.55 -2.72 -14.38
C GLN A 221 21.72 -3.96 -14.11
N GLU A 222 20.99 -3.98 -13.00
CA GLU A 222 20.20 -5.14 -12.57
C GLU A 222 18.92 -5.34 -13.41
N TYR A 223 18.29 -4.25 -13.85
CA TYR A 223 17.01 -4.29 -14.57
C TYR A 223 17.14 -4.02 -16.06
N THR A 224 18.30 -4.34 -16.65
CA THR A 224 18.50 -4.36 -18.10
C THR A 224 18.68 -5.79 -18.57
N ASP A 225 17.97 -6.18 -19.64
CA ASP A 225 18.22 -7.46 -20.31
C ASP A 225 19.45 -7.33 -21.21
N TRP A 226 20.60 -7.72 -20.65
CA TRP A 226 21.89 -7.71 -21.34
C TRP A 226 22.04 -8.83 -22.39
N THR A 227 21.10 -9.79 -22.45
CA THR A 227 21.14 -10.86 -23.45
C THR A 227 20.59 -10.42 -24.80
N ALA A 228 19.73 -9.38 -24.81
CA ALA A 228 19.14 -8.81 -26.00
C ALA A 228 19.94 -7.61 -26.49
N VAL A 229 20.34 -7.61 -27.78
CA VAL A 229 21.02 -6.45 -28.41
C VAL A 229 20.14 -5.20 -28.41
N LYS A 230 18.82 -5.38 -28.55
CA LYS A 230 17.82 -4.31 -28.46
C LYS A 230 16.52 -4.87 -27.86
N PRO A 231 16.31 -4.78 -26.55
CA PRO A 231 15.10 -5.30 -25.93
C PRO A 231 13.86 -4.57 -26.46
N SER A 232 12.77 -5.33 -26.64
CA SER A 232 11.51 -4.77 -27.10
C SER A 232 10.93 -3.78 -26.07
N PRO A 233 10.12 -2.81 -26.49
CA PRO A 233 9.48 -1.87 -25.57
C PRO A 233 8.68 -2.55 -24.45
N GLU A 234 8.08 -3.70 -24.71
CA GLU A 234 7.30 -4.48 -23.75
C GLU A 234 8.19 -5.17 -22.71
N VAL A 235 9.32 -5.74 -23.13
CA VAL A 235 10.31 -6.33 -22.21
C VAL A 235 10.86 -5.25 -21.29
N ARG A 236 11.21 -4.09 -21.84
CA ARG A 236 11.70 -2.95 -21.06
C ARG A 236 10.66 -2.40 -20.08
N ARG A 237 9.39 -2.31 -20.50
CA ARG A 237 8.27 -1.96 -19.61
C ARG A 237 8.14 -2.95 -18.45
N ASN A 238 8.22 -4.25 -18.73
CA ASN A 238 8.12 -5.29 -17.70
C ASN A 238 9.28 -5.20 -16.70
N LEU A 239 10.51 -4.96 -17.18
CA LEU A 239 11.68 -4.71 -16.33
C LEU A 239 11.50 -3.45 -15.47
N LEU A 240 10.85 -2.40 -16.00
CA LEU A 240 10.54 -1.19 -15.24
C LEU A 240 9.53 -1.46 -14.12
N PHE A 241 8.48 -2.23 -14.39
CA PHE A 241 7.54 -2.67 -13.35
C PHE A 241 8.24 -3.45 -12.25
N HIS A 242 9.16 -4.34 -12.63
CA HIS A 242 9.96 -5.08 -11.68
C HIS A 242 10.88 -4.18 -10.86
N LEU A 243 11.55 -3.20 -11.47
CA LEU A 243 12.41 -2.25 -10.76
C LEU A 243 11.62 -1.50 -9.70
N LEU A 244 10.52 -0.87 -10.10
CA LEU A 244 9.68 -0.06 -9.23
C LEU A 244 9.01 -0.91 -8.15
N GLY A 245 8.46 -2.07 -8.54
CA GLY A 245 7.76 -2.99 -7.64
C GLY A 245 8.70 -3.59 -6.60
N ASP A 246 9.88 -4.03 -7.00
CA ASP A 246 10.86 -4.58 -6.07
C ASP A 246 11.35 -3.52 -5.08
N ALA A 247 11.73 -2.34 -5.60
CA ALA A 247 12.27 -1.26 -4.78
C ALA A 247 11.25 -0.67 -3.82
N GLY A 248 9.99 -0.55 -4.26
CA GLY A 248 8.94 0.15 -3.53
C GLY A 248 8.01 -0.74 -2.71
N MET A 249 7.96 -2.05 -3.01
CA MET A 249 7.03 -3.00 -2.39
C MET A 249 7.70 -4.28 -1.93
N VAL A 250 8.24 -5.06 -2.86
CA VAL A 250 8.61 -6.46 -2.59
C VAL A 250 9.79 -6.54 -1.63
N ALA A 251 10.83 -5.72 -1.80
CA ALA A 251 11.96 -5.69 -0.88
C ALA A 251 11.54 -5.21 0.54
N PRO A 252 10.80 -4.09 0.71
CA PRO A 252 10.24 -3.72 2.01
C PRO A 252 9.41 -4.82 2.68
N LEU A 253 8.58 -5.56 1.93
CA LEU A 253 7.77 -6.66 2.49
C LEU A 253 8.62 -7.84 2.96
N HIS A 254 9.69 -8.19 2.25
CA HIS A 254 10.62 -9.22 2.70
C HIS A 254 11.41 -8.77 3.94
N GLN A 255 11.83 -7.51 4.00
CA GLN A 255 12.46 -6.94 5.20
C GLN A 255 11.51 -6.98 6.40
N ALA A 256 10.22 -6.67 6.19
CA ALA A 256 9.19 -6.78 7.22
C ALA A 256 8.99 -8.23 7.66
N ALA A 257 8.93 -9.18 6.72
CA ALA A 257 8.80 -10.61 7.01
C ALA A 257 9.98 -11.14 7.83
N ASP A 258 11.21 -10.79 7.43
CA ASP A 258 12.43 -11.14 8.17
C ASP A 258 12.38 -10.57 9.59
N ALA A 259 12.08 -9.28 9.76
CA ALA A 259 11.99 -8.64 11.08
C ALA A 259 10.90 -9.29 11.97
N LEU A 260 9.70 -9.48 11.44
CA LEU A 260 8.56 -10.01 12.20
C LEU A 260 8.73 -11.49 12.56
N ALA A 261 9.41 -12.29 11.73
CA ALA A 261 9.57 -13.73 11.95
C ALA A 261 10.39 -14.09 13.20
N HIS A 262 11.20 -13.16 13.72
CA HIS A 262 11.96 -13.34 14.97
C HIS A 262 11.06 -13.54 16.19
N HIS A 263 9.89 -12.90 16.20
CA HIS A 263 8.99 -12.90 17.37
C HIS A 263 7.59 -13.44 17.05
N ASN A 264 7.24 -13.55 15.78
CA ASN A 264 5.89 -13.87 15.32
C ASN A 264 5.85 -15.11 14.42
N LYS A 265 4.66 -15.71 14.31
CA LYS A 265 4.37 -16.68 13.25
C LYS A 265 4.02 -15.90 11.98
N VAL A 266 4.88 -16.01 10.97
CA VAL A 266 4.72 -15.31 9.69
C VAL A 266 4.43 -16.34 8.60
N PHE A 267 3.46 -16.04 7.74
CA PHE A 267 3.17 -16.78 6.51
C PHE A 267 3.26 -15.81 5.34
N MET A 268 3.92 -16.22 4.25
CA MET A 268 4.07 -15.37 3.08
C MET A 268 3.44 -16.02 1.86
N PHE A 269 2.81 -15.23 0.98
CA PHE A 269 2.30 -15.70 -0.29
C PHE A 269 2.56 -14.74 -1.45
N LEU A 270 2.66 -15.32 -2.64
CA LEU A 270 2.72 -14.66 -3.93
C LEU A 270 1.45 -14.99 -4.70
N CYS A 271 0.66 -13.99 -5.07
CA CYS A 271 -0.43 -14.15 -6.04
C CYS A 271 0.14 -14.06 -7.46
N ASP A 272 0.37 -15.20 -8.11
CA ASP A 272 0.91 -15.25 -9.47
C ASP A 272 0.02 -16.10 -10.38
N LEU A 273 -0.88 -15.41 -11.06
CA LEU A 273 -1.91 -16.00 -11.91
C LEU A 273 -1.89 -15.37 -13.31
N ALA A 274 -0.79 -14.69 -13.65
CA ALA A 274 -0.57 -14.02 -14.92
C ALA A 274 -0.51 -14.98 -16.12
N SER A 275 -0.34 -16.29 -15.89
CA SER A 275 -0.13 -17.29 -16.94
C SER A 275 -1.39 -17.76 -17.68
N ARG A 276 -2.59 -17.23 -17.35
CA ARG A 276 -3.85 -17.86 -17.81
C ARG A 276 -4.78 -17.01 -18.68
N VAL A 277 -4.45 -15.76 -18.98
CA VAL A 277 -5.16 -14.98 -20.01
C VAL A 277 -4.15 -14.41 -21.02
N PRO A 278 -3.91 -15.11 -22.15
CA PRO A 278 -3.04 -14.61 -23.20
C PRO A 278 -3.50 -13.23 -23.67
N GLY A 279 -2.62 -12.24 -23.68
CA GLY A 279 -2.90 -10.89 -24.16
C GLY A 279 -3.54 -9.93 -23.13
N GLN A 280 -3.86 -10.37 -21.91
CA GLN A 280 -4.23 -9.48 -20.80
C GLN A 280 -3.13 -9.46 -19.75
N ILE A 281 -2.46 -8.31 -19.64
CA ILE A 281 -1.58 -8.08 -18.51
C ILE A 281 -2.47 -7.75 -17.31
N GLN A 282 -2.42 -8.58 -16.28
CA GLN A 282 -3.29 -8.44 -15.11
C GLN A 282 -2.89 -7.20 -14.32
N ALA A 283 -3.82 -6.24 -14.22
CA ALA A 283 -3.67 -5.08 -13.35
C ALA A 283 -3.79 -5.53 -11.88
N PRO A 284 -2.81 -5.23 -11.00
CA PRO A 284 -2.89 -5.48 -9.56
C PRO A 284 -4.18 -4.92 -8.98
N GLY A 285 -4.92 -5.73 -8.23
CA GLY A 285 -6.22 -5.37 -7.64
C GLY A 285 -7.25 -6.47 -7.84
N TRP A 286 -7.14 -7.21 -8.94
CA TRP A 286 -8.01 -8.33 -9.26
C TRP A 286 -7.89 -9.50 -8.24
N GLU A 287 -6.79 -9.58 -7.49
CA GLU A 287 -6.62 -10.59 -6.44
C GLU A 287 -7.56 -10.35 -5.24
N LEU A 288 -8.00 -9.10 -5.01
CA LEU A 288 -9.09 -8.83 -4.07
C LEU A 288 -10.39 -9.50 -4.54
N GLY A 289 -10.56 -9.62 -5.85
CA GLY A 289 -11.53 -10.47 -6.55
C GLY A 289 -11.61 -11.89 -5.99
N LEU A 290 -10.43 -12.48 -5.77
CA LEU A 290 -10.28 -13.85 -5.27
C LEU A 290 -10.42 -13.93 -3.75
N ILE A 291 -9.95 -12.91 -3.03
CA ILE A 291 -9.94 -12.88 -1.56
C ILE A 291 -11.34 -12.59 -0.97
N TRP A 292 -12.16 -11.81 -1.67
CA TRP A 292 -13.50 -11.43 -1.21
C TRP A 292 -14.62 -12.19 -1.93
N GLY A 293 -14.28 -13.13 -2.81
CA GLY A 293 -15.28 -13.79 -3.65
C GLY A 293 -16.03 -12.79 -4.55
N THR A 294 -15.44 -11.62 -4.84
CA THR A 294 -15.99 -10.60 -5.77
C THR A 294 -15.80 -11.00 -7.23
N GLY A 295 -15.35 -12.24 -7.46
CA GLY A 295 -16.25 -13.33 -7.85
C GLY A 295 -17.74 -13.02 -8.22
N LEU A 296 -18.48 -12.27 -7.41
CA LEU A 296 -19.87 -11.96 -7.69
C LEU A 296 -20.00 -10.46 -7.99
N SER A 297 -20.01 -10.16 -9.29
CA SER A 297 -20.74 -9.05 -9.99
C SER A 297 -20.75 -7.59 -9.50
N ASP A 298 -20.43 -7.21 -8.27
CA ASP A 298 -21.07 -6.00 -7.71
C ASP A 298 -20.18 -4.90 -7.12
N VAL A 299 -18.85 -5.08 -6.98
CA VAL A 299 -18.00 -4.01 -6.40
C VAL A 299 -17.41 -3.06 -7.47
N THR A 300 -17.53 -3.37 -8.77
CA THR A 300 -16.97 -2.53 -9.85
C THR A 300 -17.97 -2.23 -10.96
N ARG A 301 -19.24 -1.98 -10.62
CA ARG A 301 -20.23 -1.55 -11.62
C ARG A 301 -19.99 -0.09 -12.05
N SER A 302 -18.86 0.13 -12.70
CA SER A 302 -18.55 1.31 -13.50
C SER A 302 -19.40 1.25 -14.78
N ALA A 303 -20.15 2.30 -15.10
CA ALA A 303 -20.79 2.40 -16.41
C ALA A 303 -19.72 2.33 -17.50
N GLY A 304 -19.80 1.32 -18.39
CA GLY A 304 -18.84 1.11 -19.48
C GLY A 304 -17.77 0.04 -19.24
N ALA A 305 -17.75 -0.63 -18.09
CA ALA A 305 -16.89 -1.80 -17.90
C ALA A 305 -17.41 -2.96 -18.79
N PRO A 306 -16.57 -3.57 -19.64
CA PRO A 306 -16.98 -4.73 -20.43
C PRO A 306 -17.44 -5.85 -19.49
N SER A 307 -18.52 -6.54 -19.87
CA SER A 307 -19.03 -7.71 -19.17
C SER A 307 -17.87 -8.65 -18.85
N PRO A 308 -17.72 -9.14 -17.60
CA PRO A 308 -16.63 -10.05 -17.30
C PRO A 308 -16.80 -11.29 -18.18
N PRO A 309 -15.74 -11.73 -18.88
CA PRO A 309 -15.79 -12.97 -19.63
C PRO A 309 -16.20 -14.10 -18.66
N ILE A 310 -17.15 -14.92 -19.10
CA ILE A 310 -17.65 -16.11 -18.38
C ILE A 310 -16.49 -16.76 -17.64
N ARG A 311 -16.56 -16.82 -16.29
CA ARG A 311 -15.44 -17.32 -15.50
C ARG A 311 -15.19 -18.80 -15.79
N PRO A 312 -13.96 -19.21 -16.10
CA PRO A 312 -13.58 -20.61 -16.08
C PRO A 312 -13.82 -21.19 -14.66
N PRO A 313 -14.41 -22.39 -14.51
CA PRO A 313 -14.66 -23.02 -13.21
C PRO A 313 -13.43 -23.06 -12.28
N ALA A 314 -12.23 -23.12 -12.84
CA ALA A 314 -10.97 -23.12 -12.10
C ALA A 314 -10.69 -21.82 -11.30
N LEU A 315 -11.21 -20.67 -11.72
CA LEU A 315 -11.02 -19.41 -10.99
C LEU A 315 -11.96 -19.28 -9.78
N THR A 316 -13.17 -19.83 -9.88
CA THR A 316 -14.11 -19.87 -8.75
C THR A 316 -13.56 -20.76 -7.64
N GLN A 317 -13.12 -21.98 -8.00
CA GLN A 317 -12.50 -22.88 -7.03
C GLN A 317 -11.26 -22.27 -6.36
N LEU A 318 -10.42 -21.59 -7.14
CA LEU A 318 -9.25 -20.89 -6.61
C LEU A 318 -9.65 -19.80 -5.59
N SER A 319 -10.72 -19.06 -5.84
CA SER A 319 -11.22 -18.04 -4.90
C SER A 319 -11.68 -18.68 -3.59
N GLU A 320 -12.45 -19.77 -3.66
CA GLU A 320 -12.89 -20.53 -2.49
C GLU A 320 -11.71 -21.07 -1.69
N ASP A 321 -10.69 -21.60 -2.37
CA ASP A 321 -9.48 -22.12 -1.72
C ASP A 321 -8.71 -21.02 -0.98
N VAL A 322 -8.56 -19.84 -1.59
CA VAL A 322 -7.88 -18.69 -0.97
C VAL A 322 -8.68 -18.15 0.21
N ILE A 323 -10.01 -18.02 0.09
CA ILE A 323 -10.90 -17.62 1.20
C ILE A 323 -10.79 -18.61 2.35
N THR A 324 -10.76 -19.91 2.07
CA THR A 324 -10.61 -20.96 3.08
C THR A 324 -9.30 -20.80 3.84
N LEU A 325 -8.17 -20.62 3.15
CA LEU A 325 -6.87 -20.41 3.79
C LEU A 325 -6.81 -19.13 4.63
N LEU A 326 -7.41 -18.04 4.15
CA LEU A 326 -7.46 -16.77 4.88
C LEU A 326 -8.35 -16.84 6.12
N THR A 327 -9.50 -17.48 6.01
CA THR A 327 -10.42 -17.66 7.14
C THR A 327 -9.85 -18.66 8.17
N ASN A 328 -9.16 -19.71 7.73
CA ASN A 328 -8.38 -20.59 8.60
C ASN A 328 -7.35 -19.81 9.41
N PHE A 329 -6.58 -18.95 8.74
CA PHE A 329 -5.65 -18.06 9.42
C PHE A 329 -6.35 -17.11 10.40
N ALA A 330 -7.49 -16.50 10.02
CA ALA A 330 -8.26 -15.64 10.92
C ALA A 330 -8.78 -16.40 12.16
N LYS A 331 -9.17 -17.67 12.00
CA LYS A 331 -9.66 -18.55 13.06
C LYS A 331 -8.55 -18.99 14.02
N SER A 332 -7.42 -19.47 13.49
CA SER A 332 -6.40 -20.21 14.26
C SER A 332 -5.03 -19.51 14.34
N GLY A 333 -4.72 -18.61 13.41
CA GLY A 333 -3.39 -18.05 13.22
C GLY A 333 -2.46 -18.92 12.37
N ASP A 334 -2.98 -19.99 11.77
CA ASP A 334 -2.29 -20.86 10.83
C ASP A 334 -3.22 -21.13 9.63
N PRO A 335 -2.82 -20.79 8.39
CA PRO A 335 -3.68 -21.01 7.21
C PRO A 335 -4.00 -22.49 6.96
N ASN A 336 -3.21 -23.41 7.53
CA ASN A 336 -3.43 -24.85 7.39
C ASN A 336 -4.42 -25.42 8.43
N LEU A 337 -4.88 -24.59 9.38
CA LEU A 337 -5.76 -25.01 10.47
C LEU A 337 -6.95 -24.05 10.63
N PRO A 338 -8.18 -24.56 10.92
CA PRO A 338 -8.57 -25.96 10.92
C PRO A 338 -8.43 -26.60 9.54
N ARG A 339 -8.44 -27.95 9.45
CA ARG A 339 -8.48 -28.65 8.16
C ARG A 339 -9.87 -28.55 7.51
N GLU A 340 -10.48 -27.37 7.52
CA GLU A 340 -11.54 -27.06 6.58
C GLU A 340 -10.89 -27.08 5.20
N SER A 341 -11.28 -28.09 4.41
CA SER A 341 -10.48 -28.54 3.27
C SER A 341 -10.68 -27.60 2.08
N PRO A 342 -9.64 -26.89 1.61
CA PRO A 342 -9.66 -26.35 0.25
C PRO A 342 -9.68 -27.52 -0.75
N SER A 343 -9.79 -27.21 -2.04
CA SER A 343 -9.74 -28.21 -3.11
C SER A 343 -8.54 -29.16 -2.95
N PRO A 344 -8.63 -30.42 -3.44
CA PRO A 344 -7.57 -31.41 -3.28
C PRO A 344 -6.17 -30.91 -3.71
N GLY A 345 -6.10 -30.01 -4.69
CA GLY A 345 -4.85 -29.40 -5.14
C GLY A 345 -4.20 -28.48 -4.11
N PHE A 346 -4.98 -27.67 -3.40
CA PHE A 346 -4.51 -26.83 -2.29
C PHE A 346 -4.30 -27.64 -1.00
N ALA A 347 -5.15 -28.63 -0.73
CA ALA A 347 -4.98 -29.53 0.41
C ALA A 347 -3.69 -30.37 0.32
N ALA A 348 -3.19 -30.63 -0.89
CA ALA A 348 -1.93 -31.34 -1.12
C ALA A 348 -0.69 -30.49 -0.83
N VAL A 349 -0.81 -29.16 -0.74
CA VAL A 349 0.32 -28.25 -0.55
C VAL A 349 0.19 -27.55 0.80
N ALA A 350 0.97 -28.00 1.78
CA ALA A 350 1.06 -27.33 3.07
C ALA A 350 1.69 -25.94 2.88
N TRP A 351 1.03 -24.89 3.40
CA TRP A 351 1.57 -23.55 3.42
C TRP A 351 2.66 -23.47 4.49
N PRO A 352 3.94 -23.34 4.11
CA PRO A 352 5.03 -23.32 5.06
C PRO A 352 5.02 -22.03 5.88
N ARG A 353 5.39 -22.15 7.15
CA ARG A 353 5.76 -20.99 7.95
C ARG A 353 7.00 -20.32 7.33
N TYR A 354 6.95 -19.00 7.19
CA TYR A 354 8.08 -18.20 6.74
C TYR A 354 9.23 -18.29 7.77
N LYS A 355 10.43 -18.51 7.26
CA LYS A 355 11.68 -18.51 8.02
C LYS A 355 12.70 -17.65 7.28
N PRO A 356 13.42 -16.72 7.94
CA PRO A 356 14.39 -15.85 7.26
C PRO A 356 15.47 -16.61 6.48
N GLU A 357 15.81 -17.84 6.90
CA GLU A 357 16.86 -18.65 6.26
C GLU A 357 16.39 -19.25 4.93
N THR A 358 15.11 -19.64 4.83
CA THR A 358 14.56 -20.30 3.64
C THR A 358 13.72 -19.37 2.78
N ARG A 359 13.19 -18.28 3.35
CA ARG A 359 12.26 -17.31 2.75
C ARG A 359 11.20 -17.99 1.89
N GLN A 360 10.58 -19.04 2.46
CA GLN A 360 9.55 -19.81 1.79
C GLN A 360 8.22 -19.06 1.74
N TYR A 361 7.53 -19.17 0.62
CA TYR A 361 6.21 -18.57 0.41
C TYR A 361 5.31 -19.53 -0.38
N LEU A 362 4.00 -19.41 -0.17
CA LEU A 362 3.02 -20.10 -1.00
C LEU A 362 2.80 -19.29 -2.29
N ARG A 363 3.05 -19.90 -3.45
CA ARG A 363 2.64 -19.34 -4.74
C ARG A 363 1.20 -19.77 -5.01
N ILE A 364 0.28 -18.81 -4.88
CA ILE A 364 -1.12 -18.98 -5.23
C ILE A 364 -1.21 -18.96 -6.75
N GLY A 365 -1.36 -20.15 -7.31
CA GLY A 365 -1.44 -20.46 -8.72
C GLY A 365 -2.31 -21.70 -8.92
N VAL A 366 -2.45 -22.15 -10.17
CA VAL A 366 -3.13 -23.43 -10.47
C VAL A 366 -2.14 -24.33 -11.24
N PRO A 367 -1.60 -25.40 -10.63
CA PRO A 367 -1.72 -25.77 -9.21
C PRO A 367 -0.94 -24.81 -8.27
N PRO A 368 -1.27 -24.78 -6.96
CA PRO A 368 -0.45 -24.07 -5.98
C PRO A 368 0.90 -24.74 -5.81
N THR A 369 1.93 -23.96 -5.50
CA THR A 369 3.29 -24.46 -5.30
C THR A 369 3.97 -23.71 -4.17
N VAL A 370 4.99 -24.32 -3.56
CA VAL A 370 5.84 -23.63 -2.59
C VAL A 370 7.06 -23.09 -3.32
N GLY A 371 7.27 -21.78 -3.23
CA GLY A 371 8.48 -21.11 -3.67
C GLY A 371 9.41 -20.82 -2.50
N SER A 372 10.64 -20.44 -2.83
CA SER A 372 11.62 -19.93 -1.88
C SER A 372 12.43 -18.83 -2.52
N GLN A 373 12.91 -17.87 -1.74
CA GLN A 373 13.87 -16.85 -2.20
C GLN A 373 13.41 -16.10 -3.46
N TYR A 374 12.19 -15.56 -3.43
CA TYR A 374 11.61 -14.84 -4.57
C TYR A 374 12.58 -13.75 -5.07
N ARG A 375 13.04 -13.87 -6.32
CA ARG A 375 13.93 -12.90 -7.00
C ARG A 375 15.11 -12.44 -6.13
N ALA A 376 15.74 -13.37 -5.42
CA ALA A 376 16.75 -13.05 -4.41
C ALA A 376 17.87 -12.14 -4.89
N HIS A 377 18.33 -12.30 -6.13
CA HIS A 377 19.38 -11.44 -6.71
C HIS A 377 18.92 -9.98 -6.81
N GLN A 378 17.75 -9.73 -7.40
CA GLN A 378 17.17 -8.38 -7.51
C GLN A 378 16.83 -7.77 -6.15
N LEU A 379 16.26 -8.58 -5.24
CA LEU A 379 15.91 -8.09 -3.91
C LEU A 379 17.15 -7.79 -3.06
N ALA A 380 18.28 -8.45 -3.31
CA ALA A 380 19.54 -8.18 -2.62
C ALA A 380 20.09 -6.78 -2.94
N LEU A 381 19.90 -6.27 -4.16
CA LEU A 381 20.22 -4.89 -4.50
C LEU A 381 19.53 -3.92 -3.52
N TRP A 382 18.21 -4.04 -3.38
CA TRP A 382 17.41 -3.11 -2.58
C TRP A 382 17.49 -3.35 -1.07
N SER A 383 17.75 -4.59 -0.65
CA SER A 383 17.77 -4.96 0.76
C SER A 383 19.15 -4.92 1.40
N TRP A 384 20.22 -4.92 0.60
CA TRP A 384 21.58 -4.97 1.11
C TRP A 384 22.47 -3.87 0.50
N LEU A 385 22.68 -3.87 -0.82
CA LEU A 385 23.61 -2.94 -1.46
C LEU A 385 23.18 -1.48 -1.32
N VAL A 386 21.92 -1.16 -1.63
CA VAL A 386 21.42 0.23 -1.56
C VAL A 386 21.48 0.77 -0.11
N PRO A 387 21.01 0.05 0.92
CA PRO A 387 21.19 0.49 2.32
C PRO A 387 22.65 0.73 2.72
N GLU A 388 23.60 -0.10 2.30
CA GLU A 388 25.03 0.08 2.58
C GLU A 388 25.59 1.35 1.91
N LEU A 389 25.23 1.60 0.64
CA LEU A 389 25.57 2.84 -0.05
C LEU A 389 25.00 4.05 0.71
N GLU A 390 23.72 4.03 1.06
CA GLU A 390 23.09 5.12 1.81
C GLU A 390 23.73 5.33 3.19
N ALA A 391 24.15 4.26 3.87
CA ALA A 391 24.84 4.33 5.15
C ALA A 391 26.23 4.96 5.03
N ALA A 392 27.00 4.57 4.00
CA ALA A 392 28.31 5.18 3.71
C ALA A 392 28.18 6.68 3.43
N GLY A 393 27.12 7.10 2.73
CA GLY A 393 26.86 8.50 2.41
C GLY A 393 26.58 9.39 3.61
N LYS A 394 25.99 8.86 4.70
CA LYS A 394 25.73 9.64 5.93
C LYS A 394 26.99 10.15 6.63
N SER A 395 28.15 9.56 6.33
CA SER A 395 29.43 9.99 6.90
C SER A 395 29.98 11.28 6.26
N TYR A 396 29.39 11.74 5.16
CA TYR A 396 29.73 13.00 4.49
C TYR A 396 28.53 13.95 4.51
N PRO A 397 28.71 15.26 4.74
CA PRO A 397 27.63 16.23 4.60
C PRO A 397 27.04 16.14 3.19
N PRO A 398 25.72 16.29 3.01
CA PRO A 398 25.10 16.25 1.69
C PRO A 398 25.79 17.29 0.80
N ASP A 399 26.37 16.84 -0.31
CA ASP A 399 27.00 17.72 -1.29
C ASP A 399 25.91 18.62 -1.88
N PRO A 400 25.96 19.95 -1.69
CA PRO A 400 24.97 20.88 -2.25
C PRO A 400 24.88 20.81 -3.79
N ASN A 401 25.87 20.21 -4.47
CA ASN A 401 25.88 19.99 -5.91
C ASN A 401 25.46 18.57 -6.35
N SER A 402 25.08 17.67 -5.43
CA SER A 402 24.68 16.29 -5.74
C SER A 402 23.25 16.16 -6.30
N TRP A 403 22.91 17.05 -7.23
CA TRP A 403 21.56 17.48 -7.63
C TRP A 403 20.97 18.40 -6.56
N GLU A 404 20.78 19.68 -6.91
CA GLU A 404 19.84 20.53 -6.19
C GLU A 404 18.58 19.71 -5.92
N VAL A 405 18.16 19.65 -4.66
CA VAL A 405 16.79 19.32 -4.29
C VAL A 405 15.96 20.44 -4.89
N SER A 406 15.74 20.34 -6.21
CA SER A 406 15.05 21.35 -6.97
C SER A 406 13.63 21.33 -6.44
N THR A 407 13.27 22.45 -5.83
CA THR A 407 11.90 22.78 -5.47
C THR A 407 11.07 23.15 -6.70
N ASP A 408 11.62 23.01 -7.92
CA ASP A 408 10.94 23.31 -9.17
C ASP A 408 10.07 22.11 -9.63
N PRO A 409 8.73 22.24 -9.57
CA PRO A 409 7.82 21.21 -10.07
C PRO A 409 7.91 21.02 -11.61
N ASN A 410 8.49 21.97 -12.35
CA ASN A 410 8.51 21.95 -13.82
C ASN A 410 9.65 21.13 -14.44
N LEU A 411 10.60 20.65 -13.64
CA LEU A 411 11.71 19.80 -14.11
C LEU A 411 11.27 18.39 -14.58
N PHE A 412 9.97 18.09 -14.49
CA PHE A 412 9.36 16.79 -14.81
C PHE A 412 8.51 16.75 -16.08
N TYR A 413 8.38 17.86 -16.84
CA TYR A 413 7.72 17.82 -18.15
C TYR A 413 8.64 17.21 -19.22
N GLY A 414 8.63 15.89 -19.28
CA GLY A 414 9.21 15.13 -20.40
C GLY A 414 8.37 13.94 -20.84
N VAL A 415 7.29 13.64 -20.12
CA VAL A 415 6.19 12.81 -20.61
C VAL A 415 4.95 13.68 -20.42
N GLU A 416 4.05 13.75 -21.40
CA GLU A 416 2.81 14.53 -21.27
C GLU A 416 2.14 14.18 -19.92
N GLY A 417 1.54 15.17 -19.25
CA GLY A 417 1.09 15.08 -17.85
C GLY A 417 0.08 13.95 -17.53
N SER A 418 -0.31 13.14 -18.50
CA SER A 418 -1.10 11.92 -18.37
C SER A 418 -0.30 10.66 -17.98
N ASP A 419 1.03 10.65 -18.11
CA ASP A 419 1.78 9.39 -18.22
C ASP A 419 2.52 8.95 -16.93
N MET A 420 2.61 9.83 -15.93
CA MET A 420 3.15 9.53 -14.60
C MET A 420 2.04 9.76 -13.56
N PRO A 421 1.63 8.74 -12.78
CA PRO A 421 0.54 8.91 -11.84
C PRO A 421 0.99 9.72 -10.61
N ARG A 422 0.02 10.48 -10.10
CA ARG A 422 0.11 11.14 -8.79
C ARG A 422 -0.27 10.08 -7.75
N VAL A 423 0.50 9.89 -6.69
CA VAL A 423 0.12 8.93 -5.61
C VAL A 423 -1.25 9.29 -5.00
N GLY A 424 -1.69 10.54 -5.11
CA GLY A 424 -3.06 10.96 -4.78
C GLY A 424 -4.17 10.25 -5.57
N SER A 425 -3.91 9.70 -6.76
CA SER A 425 -4.87 8.85 -7.50
C SER A 425 -4.86 7.39 -7.03
N MET A 426 -3.82 6.93 -6.33
CA MET A 426 -3.84 5.61 -5.66
C MET A 426 -4.83 5.59 -4.49
N MET A 427 -5.15 6.75 -3.90
CA MET A 427 -6.23 6.90 -2.92
C MET A 427 -7.64 6.89 -3.55
N SER A 428 -7.79 6.95 -4.88
CA SER A 428 -9.08 7.17 -5.55
C SER A 428 -9.57 6.02 -6.43
N LEU A 429 -9.14 4.77 -6.21
CA LEU A 429 -9.83 3.60 -6.78
C LEU A 429 -11.15 3.28 -6.03
N GLY A 430 -11.91 4.35 -5.73
CA GLY A 430 -13.29 4.34 -5.23
C GLY A 430 -14.17 5.43 -5.86
N GLY A 431 -13.73 6.11 -6.92
CA GLY A 431 -14.55 7.13 -7.59
C GLY A 431 -14.14 7.34 -9.04
N LEU A 432 -14.96 6.85 -9.96
CA LEU A 432 -14.78 7.06 -11.40
C LEU A 432 -15.08 8.51 -11.76
N GLY A 433 -14.16 9.15 -12.47
CA GLY A 433 -14.41 10.40 -13.16
C GLY A 433 -15.34 10.17 -14.33
N GLY A 434 -16.56 10.68 -14.23
CA GLY A 434 -17.47 10.91 -15.35
C GLY A 434 -17.95 12.34 -15.28
N SER A 435 -17.62 13.13 -16.30
CA SER A 435 -18.07 14.50 -16.47
C SER A 435 -19.59 14.57 -16.62
N TYR A 436 -20.31 14.98 -15.57
CA TYR A 436 -21.66 15.55 -15.69
C TYR A 436 -21.86 16.60 -14.59
N GLY A 437 -22.25 17.81 -15.01
CA GLY A 437 -22.53 18.92 -14.11
C GLY A 437 -23.79 18.66 -13.28
N GLY A 438 -23.68 18.88 -11.97
CA GLY A 438 -24.74 18.80 -10.98
C GLY A 438 -24.16 18.52 -9.59
N PRO A 439 -24.68 19.12 -8.50
CA PRO A 439 -24.04 19.09 -7.19
C PRO A 439 -24.15 17.69 -6.54
N PRO A 440 -23.11 17.18 -5.85
CA PRO A 440 -23.22 15.97 -5.04
C PRO A 440 -23.67 16.33 -3.61
N ASP A 441 -24.94 16.07 -3.30
CA ASP A 441 -25.48 16.07 -1.93
C ASP A 441 -25.01 14.82 -1.17
N CYS A 442 -23.84 14.90 -0.52
CA CYS A 442 -23.31 13.83 0.33
C CYS A 442 -23.63 14.04 1.83
N VAL A 443 -24.88 14.36 2.22
CA VAL A 443 -25.30 14.33 3.65
C VAL A 443 -26.76 13.87 3.90
N LYS A 444 -27.63 13.64 2.90
CA LYS A 444 -29.07 13.43 3.17
C LYS A 444 -29.68 12.04 2.90
N ALA A 445 -28.89 10.97 2.98
CA ALA A 445 -29.42 9.60 2.89
C ALA A 445 -28.83 8.69 3.97
N SER A 446 -29.17 8.93 5.23
CA SER A 446 -29.02 7.97 6.33
C SER A 446 -30.00 8.36 7.42
N TYR A 447 -31.29 8.09 7.17
CA TYR A 447 -32.39 7.91 8.14
C TYR A 447 -33.69 8.04 7.35
N GLU A 448 -34.07 6.97 6.63
CA GLU A 448 -35.43 6.57 6.22
C GLU A 448 -35.32 5.62 5.02
N LYS A 449 -35.98 4.45 5.13
CA LYS A 449 -36.08 3.35 4.16
C LYS A 449 -34.91 2.36 4.06
N LEU A 450 -34.69 1.60 5.11
CA LEU A 450 -34.36 0.17 5.02
C LEU A 450 -35.10 -0.53 6.18
N HIS A 451 -36.37 -0.85 5.95
CA HIS A 451 -37.08 -1.81 6.80
C HIS A 451 -36.66 -3.21 6.37
N LEU A 452 -35.52 -3.68 6.85
CA LEU A 452 -35.19 -5.10 6.82
C LEU A 452 -35.81 -5.73 8.06
N THR A 453 -36.60 -6.76 7.86
CA THR A 453 -37.24 -7.51 8.95
C THR A 453 -36.22 -8.44 9.61
N ALA A 454 -36.44 -8.79 10.88
CA ALA A 454 -35.54 -9.65 11.65
C ALA A 454 -35.30 -11.03 10.97
N ASP A 455 -36.25 -11.48 10.16
CA ASP A 455 -36.16 -12.74 9.40
C ASP A 455 -35.18 -12.64 8.21
N GLU A 456 -35.05 -11.47 7.56
CA GLU A 456 -34.09 -11.25 6.47
C GLU A 456 -32.64 -11.20 6.98
N ILE A 457 -32.44 -10.67 8.19
CA ILE A 457 -31.15 -10.68 8.89
C ILE A 457 -30.77 -12.12 9.28
N GLN A 458 -31.72 -12.92 9.78
CA GLN A 458 -31.48 -14.34 10.04
C GLN A 458 -31.17 -15.14 8.76
N HIS A 459 -31.77 -14.80 7.61
CA HIS A 459 -31.50 -15.53 6.38
C HIS A 459 -30.08 -15.26 5.84
N LEU A 460 -29.61 -14.02 5.93
CA LEU A 460 -28.23 -13.63 5.56
C LEU A 460 -27.18 -14.24 6.51
N THR A 461 -27.54 -14.45 7.78
CA THR A 461 -26.64 -15.05 8.78
C THR A 461 -26.44 -16.56 8.56
N ARG A 462 -27.38 -17.26 7.89
CA ARG A 462 -27.29 -18.70 7.58
C ARG A 462 -26.48 -19.03 6.32
N GLN A 463 -26.10 -18.05 5.52
CA GLN A 463 -25.30 -18.28 4.30
C GLN A 463 -23.80 -17.97 4.50
N VAL A 464 -23.40 -17.46 5.66
CA VAL A 464 -22.02 -17.06 5.99
C VAL A 464 -21.46 -17.79 7.24
N LEU A 465 -22.27 -18.67 7.85
CA LEU A 465 -21.83 -19.70 8.80
C LEU A 465 -21.90 -21.06 8.11
#